data_AF-A0A8T4E5Z4-F1
#
_entry.id   AF-A0A8T4E5Z4-F1
#
_cell.length_a   1.000
_cell.length_b   1.000
_cell.length_c   1.000
_cell.angle_alpha   90.00
_cell.angle_beta   90.00
_cell.angle_gamma   90.00
#
_symmetry.space_group_name_H-M   'P 1'
#
loop_
_entity.id
_entity.type
_entity.pdbx_description
1 polymer ?
#
loop_
_entity_poly.entity_id
_entity_poly.type
_entity_poly.pdbx_seq_one_letter_code
_entity_poly.pdbx_strand_id
1 'polypeptide(L)'
;MSDEIMARKYEFFSWQGFIVGALLITISLTLQSLLSFPDIWTSRAFGYIMLTISSALVVGITSGGVLVYLYPPDQDVIGLAGLGSDDSTQHLSLILVVLSLVGPTLFGFMFFYDKFSDDPFIFIWVLSAFAAPSVGLTTAMFERSREIGEDLKLYFAANQKLDMAQLEWLHGLGPRTATYRMGMLESAARRIPGLKISGHEIIRENKQFAMNK
;
A
#
# COMPACT_ATOMS: atom_id res chain seq x y z
N MET A 1 13.22 -26.33 -0.49
CA MET A 1 12.48 -25.05 -0.45
C MET A 1 12.86 -24.42 0.88
N SER A 2 13.72 -23.41 0.91
CA SER A 2 14.37 -22.95 2.14
C SER A 2 13.40 -22.19 3.05
N ASP A 3 13.60 -22.29 4.36
CA ASP A 3 12.79 -21.62 5.39
C ASP A 3 12.73 -20.08 5.22
N GLU A 4 13.69 -19.48 4.50
CA GLU A 4 13.64 -18.07 4.08
C GLU A 4 12.48 -17.74 3.13
N ILE A 5 12.11 -18.66 2.24
CA ILE A 5 10.97 -18.47 1.31
C ILE A 5 9.65 -18.55 2.10
N MET A 6 9.60 -19.37 3.15
CA MET A 6 8.45 -19.45 4.06
C MET A 6 8.38 -18.25 5.02
N ALA A 7 9.52 -17.67 5.43
CA ALA A 7 9.55 -16.46 6.25
C ALA A 7 8.99 -15.23 5.51
N ARG A 8 9.26 -15.11 4.19
CA ARG A 8 8.70 -14.03 3.36
C ARG A 8 7.20 -14.18 3.05
N LYS A 9 6.58 -15.33 3.33
CA LYS A 9 5.12 -15.47 3.23
C LYS A 9 4.36 -14.62 4.25
N TYR A 10 5.01 -14.10 5.30
CA TYR A 10 4.34 -13.45 6.43
C TYR A 10 4.54 -11.94 6.55
N GLU A 11 5.35 -11.30 5.70
CA GLU A 11 5.46 -9.84 5.71
C GLU A 11 4.33 -9.23 4.89
N PHE A 12 3.12 -9.21 5.46
CA PHE A 12 1.88 -8.69 4.87
C PHE A 12 1.75 -7.16 4.89
N PHE A 13 2.85 -6.46 5.12
CA PHE A 13 2.89 -5.03 5.41
C PHE A 13 4.03 -4.37 4.64
N SER A 14 3.71 -3.38 3.81
CA SER A 14 4.74 -2.56 3.17
C SER A 14 5.23 -1.52 4.17
N TRP A 15 6.43 -1.74 4.70
CA TRP A 15 7.11 -0.73 5.53
C TRP A 15 7.34 0.57 4.77
N GLN A 16 7.61 0.52 3.46
CA GLN A 16 7.78 1.73 2.65
C GLN A 16 6.48 2.51 2.54
N GLY A 17 5.36 1.84 2.22
CA GLY A 17 4.05 2.48 2.18
C GLY A 17 3.64 3.08 3.53
N PHE A 18 3.90 2.35 4.61
CA PHE A 18 3.68 2.86 5.98
C PHE A 18 4.48 4.12 6.25
N ILE A 19 5.79 4.09 6.02
CA ILE A 19 6.69 5.22 6.29
C ILE A 19 6.28 6.42 5.44
N VAL A 20 6.01 6.23 4.14
CA VAL A 20 5.61 7.33 3.25
C VAL A 20 4.29 7.94 3.69
N GLY A 21 3.27 7.14 3.97
CA GLY A 21 1.97 7.65 4.44
C GLY A 21 2.09 8.41 5.76
N ALA A 22 2.77 7.81 6.75
CA ALA A 22 2.97 8.41 8.07
C ALA A 22 3.77 9.73 7.99
N LEU A 23 4.82 9.76 7.17
CA LEU A 23 5.67 10.93 6.99
C LEU A 23 4.93 12.07 6.28
N LEU A 24 4.16 11.77 5.22
CA LEU A 24 3.40 12.79 4.51
C LEU A 24 2.37 13.48 5.40
N ILE A 25 1.61 12.73 6.19
CA ILE A 25 0.62 13.34 7.09
C ILE A 25 1.30 14.10 8.23
N THR A 26 2.42 13.58 8.77
CA THR A 26 3.19 14.26 9.81
C THR A 26 3.73 15.61 9.30
N ILE A 27 4.33 15.62 8.11
CA ILE A 27 4.83 16.84 7.48
C ILE A 27 3.67 17.81 7.21
N SER A 28 2.56 17.31 6.66
CA SER A 28 1.39 18.15 6.37
C SER A 28 0.86 18.84 7.63
N LEU A 29 0.63 18.10 8.72
CA LEU A 29 0.13 18.67 9.98
C LEU A 29 1.16 19.58 10.67
N THR A 30 2.45 19.24 10.58
CA THR A 30 3.51 20.09 11.14
C THR A 30 3.60 21.41 10.38
N LEU A 31 3.65 21.36 9.05
CA LEU A 31 3.69 22.57 8.21
C LEU A 31 2.44 23.42 8.38
N GLN A 32 1.25 22.80 8.43
CA GLN A 32 0.01 23.51 8.75
C GLN A 32 0.13 24.30 10.05
N SER A 33 0.59 23.65 11.13
CA SER A 33 0.71 24.33 12.42
C SER A 33 1.72 25.48 12.40
N LEU A 34 2.84 25.33 11.69
CA LEU A 34 3.88 26.36 11.64
C LEU A 34 3.45 27.58 10.83
N LEU A 35 2.62 27.37 9.80
CA LEU A 35 2.17 28.43 8.89
C LEU A 35 0.88 29.12 9.38
N SER A 36 -0.09 28.34 9.85
CA SER A 36 -1.43 28.85 10.16
C SER A 36 -1.61 29.22 11.63
N PHE A 37 -0.99 28.49 12.57
CA PHE A 37 -1.18 28.69 14.01
C PHE A 37 0.04 28.27 14.84
N PRO A 38 1.20 28.95 14.71
CA PRO A 38 2.45 28.53 15.34
C PRO A 38 2.39 28.56 16.88
N ASP A 39 1.47 29.33 17.46
CA ASP A 39 1.25 29.41 18.90
C ASP A 39 0.69 28.12 19.52
N ILE A 40 0.26 27.14 18.70
CA ILE A 40 -0.16 25.82 19.19
C ILE A 40 0.97 25.09 19.94
N TRP A 41 2.23 25.34 19.55
CA TRP A 41 3.41 24.70 20.13
C TRP A 41 3.78 25.23 21.52
N THR A 42 3.16 26.32 21.97
CA THR A 42 3.31 26.83 23.33
C THR A 42 2.03 26.64 24.14
N SER A 43 0.86 26.82 23.51
CA SER A 43 -0.44 26.75 24.18
C SER A 43 -0.96 25.32 24.38
N ARG A 44 -0.80 24.43 23.40
CA ARG A 44 -1.40 23.08 23.38
C ARG A 44 -0.51 22.03 22.69
N ALA A 45 0.80 22.14 22.85
CA ALA A 45 1.78 21.32 22.14
C ALA A 45 1.52 19.81 22.27
N PHE A 46 1.31 19.35 23.50
CA PHE A 46 1.10 17.93 23.80
C PHE A 46 -0.11 17.35 23.03
N GLY A 47 -1.24 18.08 23.03
CA GLY A 47 -2.43 17.64 22.30
C GLY A 47 -2.19 17.57 20.79
N TYR A 48 -1.48 18.55 20.24
CA TYR A 48 -1.20 18.59 18.80
C TYR A 48 -0.21 17.50 18.36
N ILE A 49 0.77 17.18 19.22
CA ILE A 49 1.68 16.04 19.03
C ILE A 49 0.88 14.74 19.02
N MET A 50 -0.05 14.56 19.97
CA MET A 50 -0.90 13.36 20.02
C MET A 50 -1.80 13.22 18.80
N LEU A 51 -2.39 14.31 18.31
CA LEU A 51 -3.13 14.34 17.04
C LEU A 51 -2.24 13.90 15.88
N THR A 52 -1.03 14.46 15.80
CA THR A 52 -0.07 14.16 14.73
C THR A 52 0.35 12.69 14.74
N ILE A 53 0.74 12.15 15.91
CA ILE A 53 1.14 10.74 16.06
C ILE A 53 -0.03 9.82 15.71
N SER A 54 -1.22 10.09 16.23
CA SER A 54 -2.40 9.24 15.97
C SER A 54 -2.76 9.24 14.49
N SER A 55 -2.73 10.41 13.84
CA SER A 55 -2.96 10.55 12.41
C SER A 55 -1.90 9.82 11.59
N ALA A 56 -0.63 9.96 11.97
CA ALA A 56 0.50 9.27 11.33
C ALA A 56 0.37 7.75 11.41
N LEU A 57 -0.04 7.21 12.55
CA LEU A 57 -0.27 5.78 12.73
C LEU A 57 -1.44 5.29 11.88
N VAL A 58 -2.59 5.97 11.90
CA VAL A 58 -3.76 5.57 11.12
C VAL A 58 -3.47 5.62 9.62
N VAL A 59 -2.92 6.73 9.12
CA VAL A 59 -2.57 6.90 7.69
C VAL A 59 -1.47 5.92 7.29
N GLY A 60 -0.44 5.77 8.13
CA GLY A 60 0.65 4.83 7.90
C GLY A 60 0.14 3.40 7.81
N ILE A 61 -0.61 2.91 8.80
CA ILE A 61 -1.12 1.53 8.82
C ILE A 61 -2.00 1.28 7.59
N THR A 62 -2.86 2.23 7.23
CA THR A 62 -3.70 2.14 6.04
C THR A 62 -2.85 2.06 4.75
N SER A 63 -1.79 2.86 4.67
CA SER A 63 -0.89 2.91 3.52
C SER A 63 0.01 1.68 3.39
N GLY A 64 0.47 1.12 4.51
CA GLY A 64 1.30 -0.08 4.55
C GLY A 64 0.50 -1.37 4.43
N GLY A 65 -0.79 -1.35 4.78
CA GLY A 65 -1.70 -2.49 4.77
C GLY A 65 -2.18 -2.96 3.40
N VAL A 66 -1.49 -2.62 2.31
CA VAL A 66 -1.88 -3.04 0.95
C VAL A 66 -1.75 -4.56 0.81
N LEU A 67 -2.86 -5.25 0.49
CA LEU A 67 -2.86 -6.67 0.12
C LEU A 67 -3.19 -6.86 -1.35
N VAL A 68 -2.21 -7.38 -2.09
CA VAL A 68 -2.44 -8.13 -3.31
C VAL A 68 -1.50 -9.33 -3.36
N TYR A 69 -2.01 -10.51 -3.66
CA TYR A 69 -1.30 -11.79 -3.51
C TYR A 69 -0.64 -12.25 -4.81
N LEU A 70 0.44 -13.02 -4.63
CA LEU A 70 1.03 -13.88 -5.66
C LEU A 70 1.35 -15.32 -5.22
N TYR A 71 1.20 -15.64 -3.94
CA TYR A 71 1.25 -17.01 -3.41
C TYR A 71 0.22 -17.15 -2.29
N PRO A 72 -0.53 -18.27 -2.19
CA PRO A 72 -1.48 -18.47 -1.11
C PRO A 72 -0.73 -18.89 0.19
N PRO A 73 -1.08 -18.34 1.36
CA PRO A 73 -1.35 -19.17 2.51
C PRO A 73 -2.71 -19.86 2.30
N ASP A 74 -2.95 -21.01 2.92
CA ASP A 74 -4.21 -21.79 2.85
C ASP A 74 -5.42 -21.07 3.50
N GLN A 75 -5.58 -19.78 3.28
CA GLN A 75 -6.64 -18.96 3.84
C GLN A 75 -7.29 -18.13 2.73
N ASP A 76 -8.58 -18.37 2.54
CA ASP A 76 -9.52 -17.70 1.62
C ASP A 76 -9.72 -16.22 1.96
N VAL A 77 -8.67 -15.40 1.85
CA VAL A 77 -8.68 -14.05 2.42
C VAL A 77 -8.41 -13.00 1.36
N ILE A 78 -9.26 -11.98 1.29
CA ILE A 78 -8.87 -10.65 0.85
C ILE A 78 -9.37 -9.69 1.91
N GLY A 79 -8.52 -9.31 2.84
CA GLY A 79 -8.70 -8.05 3.57
C GLY A 79 -7.86 -7.00 2.85
N LEU A 80 -8.37 -5.79 2.59
CA LEU A 80 -7.43 -4.68 2.67
C LEU A 80 -6.90 -4.66 4.12
N ALA A 81 -5.73 -4.09 4.39
CA ALA A 81 -5.13 -3.92 5.72
C ALA A 81 -4.54 -5.15 6.42
N GLY A 82 -4.09 -6.20 5.74
CA GLY A 82 -3.21 -7.22 6.34
C GLY A 82 -3.76 -7.96 7.58
N LEU A 83 -5.06 -7.86 7.86
CA LEU A 83 -5.68 -8.26 9.13
C LEU A 83 -6.41 -9.61 9.09
N GLY A 84 -6.31 -10.37 8.00
CA GLY A 84 -6.92 -11.70 7.89
C GLY A 84 -8.16 -11.75 7.01
N SER A 85 -8.78 -12.92 6.94
CA SER A 85 -9.84 -13.36 6.00
C SER A 85 -11.21 -12.82 6.23
N ASP A 86 -11.48 -12.60 7.50
CA ASP A 86 -12.84 -12.67 7.99
C ASP A 86 -13.55 -11.38 7.60
N ASP A 87 -14.87 -11.41 7.44
CA ASP A 87 -15.66 -10.20 7.18
C ASP A 87 -15.30 -9.05 8.15
N SER A 88 -14.92 -9.39 9.38
CA SER A 88 -14.43 -8.48 10.41
C SER A 88 -13.17 -7.68 10.00
N THR A 89 -12.24 -8.29 9.28
CA THR A 89 -10.95 -7.69 8.89
C THR A 89 -11.14 -6.75 7.70
N GLN A 90 -12.05 -7.09 6.78
CA GLN A 90 -12.48 -6.22 5.69
C GLN A 90 -13.20 -4.98 6.23
N HIS A 91 -14.07 -5.14 7.21
CA HIS A 91 -14.73 -4.02 7.88
C HIS A 91 -13.73 -3.14 8.62
N LEU A 92 -12.79 -3.73 9.36
CA LEU A 92 -11.75 -2.99 10.06
C LEU A 92 -10.87 -2.20 9.09
N SER A 93 -10.54 -2.80 7.94
CA SER A 93 -9.82 -2.12 6.88
C SER A 93 -10.58 -0.94 6.28
N LEU A 94 -11.86 -1.13 5.96
CA LEU A 94 -12.70 -0.05 5.46
C LEU A 94 -12.78 1.10 6.48
N ILE A 95 -12.91 0.77 7.76
CA ILE A 95 -12.88 1.75 8.85
C ILE A 95 -11.54 2.49 8.87
N LEU A 96 -10.41 1.79 8.76
CA LEU A 96 -9.08 2.42 8.71
C LEU A 96 -8.92 3.33 7.48
N VAL A 97 -9.40 2.91 6.31
CA VAL A 97 -9.39 3.74 5.10
C VAL A 97 -10.20 5.02 5.33
N VAL A 98 -11.43 4.90 5.82
CA VAL A 98 -12.26 6.07 6.14
C VAL A 98 -11.56 6.96 7.16
N LEU A 99 -11.07 6.40 8.26
CA LEU A 99 -10.33 7.13 9.30
C LEU A 99 -9.05 7.78 8.77
N SER A 100 -8.36 7.17 7.81
CA SER A 100 -7.16 7.77 7.21
C SER A 100 -7.48 8.97 6.32
N LEU A 101 -8.64 8.96 5.65
CA LEU A 101 -9.07 10.01 4.74
C LEU A 101 -9.67 11.21 5.47
N VAL A 102 -10.46 10.96 6.53
CA VAL A 102 -11.16 12.03 7.25
C VAL A 102 -10.61 12.31 8.64
N GLY A 103 -10.00 11.33 9.30
CA GLY A 103 -9.58 11.41 10.70
C GLY A 103 -8.64 12.57 11.02
N PRO A 104 -7.54 12.79 10.25
CA PRO A 104 -6.62 13.90 10.55
C PRO A 104 -7.31 15.27 10.57
N THR A 105 -8.20 15.52 9.61
CA THR A 105 -8.98 16.76 9.53
C THR A 105 -10.09 16.81 10.59
N LEU A 106 -10.87 15.73 10.74
CA LEU A 106 -11.98 15.63 11.68
C LEU A 106 -11.50 15.86 13.11
N PHE A 107 -10.45 15.16 13.53
CA PHE A 107 -9.88 15.30 14.86
C PHE A 107 -9.23 16.68 15.04
N GLY A 108 -8.64 17.25 13.99
CA GLY A 108 -8.21 18.65 13.97
C GLY A 108 -9.33 19.61 14.33
N PHE A 109 -10.47 19.55 13.63
CA PHE A 109 -11.63 20.39 13.93
C PHE A 109 -12.27 20.10 15.29
N MET A 110 -12.33 18.83 15.71
CA MET A 110 -12.95 18.47 16.99
C MET A 110 -12.16 18.97 18.20
N PHE A 111 -10.83 18.86 18.17
CA PHE A 111 -9.98 19.17 19.34
C PHE A 111 -9.30 20.53 19.25
N PHE A 112 -9.18 21.10 18.05
CA PHE A 112 -8.52 22.38 17.76
C PHE A 112 -9.38 23.28 16.87
N TYR A 113 -10.70 23.32 17.15
CA TYR A 113 -11.68 24.10 16.38
C TYR A 113 -11.20 25.53 16.10
N ASP A 114 -10.84 26.29 17.14
CA ASP A 114 -10.42 27.70 17.03
C ASP A 114 -9.17 27.89 16.14
N LYS A 115 -8.39 26.84 15.89
CA LYS A 115 -7.21 26.89 15.02
C LYS A 115 -7.54 26.50 13.59
N PHE A 116 -8.37 25.47 13.42
CA PHE A 116 -8.74 24.93 12.11
C PHE A 116 -9.84 25.75 11.42
N SER A 117 -10.75 26.39 12.17
CA SER A 117 -11.79 27.26 11.62
C SER A 117 -11.23 28.53 10.99
N ASP A 118 -10.15 29.04 11.57
CA ASP A 118 -9.55 30.33 11.22
C ASP A 118 -8.34 30.18 10.29
N ASP A 119 -8.02 28.95 9.88
CA ASP A 119 -6.91 28.64 8.98
C ASP A 119 -7.25 29.04 7.53
N PRO A 120 -6.58 30.07 6.95
CA PRO A 120 -6.88 30.54 5.60
C PRO A 120 -6.50 29.52 4.52
N PHE A 121 -5.66 28.54 4.84
CA PHE A 121 -5.18 27.50 3.92
C PHE A 121 -5.83 26.14 4.17
N ILE A 122 -6.91 26.08 4.96
CA ILE A 122 -7.53 24.83 5.38
C ILE A 122 -7.83 23.87 4.23
N PHE A 123 -8.30 24.38 3.10
CA PHE A 123 -8.59 23.55 1.91
C PHE A 123 -7.35 22.85 1.36
N ILE A 124 -6.18 23.50 1.36
CA ILE A 124 -4.91 22.92 0.91
C ILE A 124 -4.51 21.79 1.86
N TRP A 125 -4.65 21.99 3.16
CA TRP A 125 -4.30 21.00 4.17
C TRP A 125 -5.24 19.78 4.14
N VAL A 126 -6.53 19.99 3.89
CA VAL A 126 -7.50 18.89 3.69
C VAL A 126 -7.13 18.06 2.46
N LEU A 127 -6.83 18.71 1.33
CA LEU A 127 -6.42 18.00 0.11
C LEU A 127 -5.09 17.24 0.30
N SER A 128 -4.12 17.85 0.99
CA SER A 128 -2.84 17.22 1.33
C SER A 128 -3.03 16.01 2.23
N ALA A 129 -3.85 16.12 3.28
CA ALA A 129 -4.17 15.02 4.18
C ALA A 129 -4.88 13.87 3.46
N PHE A 130 -5.78 14.18 2.51
CA PHE A 130 -6.46 13.19 1.68
C PHE A 130 -5.50 12.48 0.69
N ALA A 131 -4.51 13.20 0.17
CA ALA A 131 -3.52 12.64 -0.75
C ALA A 131 -2.52 11.71 -0.05
N ALA A 132 -2.18 11.97 1.21
CA ALA A 132 -1.19 11.20 1.97
C ALA A 132 -1.41 9.66 1.94
N PRO A 133 -2.60 9.12 2.29
CA PRO A 133 -2.84 7.68 2.22
C PRO A 133 -2.78 7.13 0.79
N SER A 134 -3.21 7.92 -0.21
CA SER A 134 -3.19 7.51 -1.62
C SER A 134 -1.76 7.35 -2.16
N VAL A 135 -0.87 8.28 -1.80
CA VAL A 135 0.55 8.22 -2.16
C VAL A 135 1.23 7.07 -1.45
N GLY A 136 1.00 6.90 -0.15
CA GLY A 136 1.56 5.78 0.62
C GLY A 136 1.13 4.41 0.07
N LEU A 137 -0.15 4.25 -0.27
CA LEU A 137 -0.68 3.04 -0.91
C LEU A 137 -0.04 2.79 -2.28
N THR A 138 0.14 3.84 -3.07
CA THR A 138 0.83 3.75 -4.37
C THR A 138 2.27 3.28 -4.22
N THR A 139 3.00 3.81 -3.23
CA THR A 139 4.37 3.35 -2.93
C THR A 139 4.40 1.87 -2.55
N ALA A 140 3.48 1.42 -1.71
CA ALA A 140 3.37 0.00 -1.36
C ALA A 140 3.11 -0.89 -2.59
N MET A 141 2.24 -0.45 -3.52
CA MET A 141 2.00 -1.17 -4.77
C MET A 141 3.25 -1.25 -5.66
N PHE A 142 4.05 -0.17 -5.72
CA PHE A 142 5.31 -0.18 -6.47
C PHE A 142 6.34 -1.13 -5.87
N GLU A 143 6.49 -1.15 -4.55
CA GLU A 143 7.37 -2.08 -3.84
C GLU A 143 7.00 -3.53 -4.16
N ARG A 144 5.71 -3.87 -4.06
CA ARG A 144 5.23 -5.22 -4.41
C ARG A 144 5.42 -5.56 -5.87
N SER A 145 5.07 -4.67 -6.80
CA SER A 145 5.30 -4.91 -8.22
C SER A 145 6.77 -5.20 -8.54
N ARG A 146 7.71 -4.62 -7.78
CA ARG A 146 9.15 -4.89 -7.94
C ARG A 146 9.51 -6.28 -7.42
N GLU A 147 9.04 -6.66 -6.23
CA GLU A 147 9.30 -8.00 -5.64
C GLU A 147 8.77 -9.11 -6.53
N ILE A 148 7.54 -8.96 -7.01
CA ILE A 148 6.91 -9.86 -8.00
C ILE A 148 7.81 -9.98 -9.24
N GLY A 149 8.38 -8.86 -9.68
CA GLY A 149 9.29 -8.84 -10.81
C GLY A 149 10.55 -9.67 -10.58
N GLU A 150 11.14 -9.61 -9.39
CA GLU A 150 12.30 -10.43 -9.03
C GLU A 150 11.94 -11.92 -8.97
N ASP A 151 10.78 -12.26 -8.42
CA ASP A 151 10.29 -13.65 -8.38
C ASP A 151 10.06 -14.21 -9.79
N LEU A 152 9.50 -13.40 -10.69
CA LEU A 152 9.34 -13.78 -12.10
C LEU A 152 10.69 -13.99 -12.80
N LYS A 153 11.70 -13.13 -12.55
CA LYS A 153 13.05 -13.34 -13.10
C LYS A 153 13.66 -14.66 -12.65
N LEU A 154 13.51 -15.02 -11.37
CA LEU A 154 13.97 -16.29 -10.82
C LEU A 154 13.22 -17.47 -11.45
N TYR A 155 11.90 -17.38 -11.57
CA TYR A 155 11.09 -18.43 -12.22
C TYR A 155 11.51 -18.66 -13.67
N PHE A 156 11.63 -17.59 -14.47
CA PHE A 156 12.00 -17.67 -15.88
C PHE A 156 13.49 -17.95 -16.11
N ALA A 157 14.32 -17.99 -15.05
CA ALA A 157 15.69 -18.50 -15.16
C ALA A 157 15.69 -20.00 -15.55
N ALA A 158 14.74 -20.77 -15.03
CA ALA A 158 14.60 -22.21 -15.28
C ALA A 158 13.42 -22.58 -16.20
N ASN A 159 12.45 -21.68 -16.40
CA ASN A 159 11.23 -21.94 -17.15
C ASN A 159 11.11 -21.06 -18.40
N GLN A 160 10.39 -21.54 -19.42
CA GLN A 160 10.17 -20.81 -20.69
C GLN A 160 8.81 -20.10 -20.76
N LYS A 161 7.84 -20.59 -19.98
CA LYS A 161 6.45 -20.14 -20.02
C LYS A 161 5.82 -20.27 -18.64
N LEU A 162 4.94 -19.33 -18.31
CA LEU A 162 4.02 -19.37 -17.19
C LEU A 162 2.60 -19.23 -17.75
N ASP A 163 1.75 -20.22 -17.53
CA ASP A 163 0.32 -20.15 -17.88
C ASP A 163 -0.47 -19.72 -16.63
N MET A 164 -1.00 -18.49 -16.66
CA MET A 164 -1.76 -17.94 -15.54
C MET A 164 -3.11 -18.63 -15.34
N ALA A 165 -3.66 -19.28 -16.38
CA ALA A 165 -4.94 -19.99 -16.28
C ALA A 165 -4.82 -21.30 -15.47
N GLN A 166 -3.60 -21.82 -15.32
CA GLN A 166 -3.33 -23.04 -14.56
C GLN A 166 -2.98 -22.78 -13.10
N LEU A 167 -2.92 -21.51 -12.69
CA LEU A 167 -2.63 -21.13 -11.32
C LEU A 167 -3.92 -21.24 -10.50
N GLU A 168 -4.11 -22.39 -9.85
CA GLU A 168 -5.30 -22.67 -9.02
C GLU A 168 -5.55 -21.57 -7.98
N TRP A 169 -4.48 -20.99 -7.44
CA TRP A 169 -4.54 -19.88 -6.49
C TRP A 169 -5.01 -18.54 -7.10
N LEU A 170 -5.00 -18.37 -8.43
CA LEU A 170 -5.62 -17.22 -9.11
C LEU A 170 -7.13 -17.41 -9.25
N HIS A 171 -7.59 -18.64 -9.47
CA HIS A 171 -9.00 -18.94 -9.76
C HIS A 171 -9.83 -19.28 -8.53
N GLY A 172 -9.21 -19.68 -7.42
CA GLY A 172 -9.89 -20.00 -6.16
C GLY A 172 -10.54 -18.80 -5.45
N LEU A 173 -10.18 -17.56 -5.80
CA LEU A 173 -10.44 -16.37 -4.94
C LEU A 173 -11.50 -15.39 -5.49
N GLY A 174 -12.42 -15.91 -6.29
CA GLY A 174 -13.49 -15.14 -6.92
C GLY A 174 -13.01 -14.29 -8.13
N PRO A 175 -13.90 -14.02 -9.10
CA PRO A 175 -13.50 -13.52 -10.41
C PRO A 175 -12.85 -12.12 -10.36
N ARG A 176 -13.31 -11.22 -9.50
CA ARG A 176 -12.79 -9.84 -9.39
C ARG A 176 -11.32 -9.81 -8.92
N THR A 177 -11.01 -10.66 -7.96
CA THR A 177 -9.68 -10.77 -7.36
C THR A 177 -8.69 -11.41 -8.32
N ALA A 178 -9.14 -12.46 -9.03
CA ALA A 178 -8.37 -13.13 -10.05
C ALA A 178 -7.90 -12.14 -11.11
N THR A 179 -8.81 -11.32 -11.65
CA THR A 179 -8.51 -10.29 -12.65
C THR A 179 -7.49 -9.28 -12.13
N TYR A 180 -7.63 -8.83 -10.88
CA TYR A 180 -6.73 -7.84 -10.31
C TYR A 180 -5.31 -8.40 -10.10
N ARG A 181 -5.18 -9.64 -9.61
CA ARG A 181 -3.88 -10.31 -9.44
C ARG A 181 -3.20 -10.63 -10.76
N MET A 182 -3.96 -11.08 -11.76
CA MET A 182 -3.46 -11.22 -13.14
C MET A 182 -2.95 -9.88 -13.67
N GLY A 183 -3.68 -8.78 -13.46
CA GLY A 183 -3.25 -7.45 -13.88
C GLY A 183 -1.92 -7.00 -13.24
N MET A 184 -1.68 -7.34 -11.98
CA MET A 184 -0.39 -7.06 -11.34
C MET A 184 0.75 -7.91 -11.89
N LEU A 185 0.51 -9.21 -12.09
CA LEU A 185 1.45 -10.14 -12.70
C LEU A 185 1.88 -9.63 -14.08
N GLU A 186 0.90 -9.25 -14.90
CA GLU A 186 1.12 -8.63 -16.19
C GLU A 186 1.92 -7.33 -16.08
N SER A 187 1.52 -6.43 -15.17
CA SER A 187 2.22 -5.16 -14.96
C SER A 187 3.69 -5.38 -14.55
N ALA A 188 3.97 -6.35 -13.69
CA ALA A 188 5.32 -6.70 -13.27
C ALA A 188 6.10 -7.36 -14.42
N ALA A 189 5.49 -8.30 -15.15
CA ALA A 189 6.11 -8.97 -16.29
C ALA A 189 6.52 -7.99 -17.41
N ARG A 190 5.70 -6.98 -17.71
CA ARG A 190 6.02 -5.94 -18.71
C ARG A 190 7.28 -5.15 -18.39
N ARG A 191 7.71 -5.10 -17.13
CA ARG A 191 8.90 -4.39 -16.68
C ARG A 191 10.16 -5.24 -16.75
N ILE A 192 10.05 -6.53 -17.07
CA ILE A 192 11.18 -7.46 -17.18
C ILE A 192 11.54 -7.59 -18.66
N PRO A 193 12.76 -7.16 -19.07
CA PRO A 193 13.22 -7.35 -20.43
C PRO A 193 13.22 -8.83 -20.83
N GLY A 194 12.73 -9.13 -22.03
CA GLY A 194 12.67 -10.49 -22.55
C GLY A 194 11.51 -11.33 -22.02
N LEU A 195 10.54 -10.76 -21.30
CA LEU A 195 9.25 -11.39 -21.06
C LEU A 195 8.16 -10.74 -21.92
N LYS A 196 7.30 -11.57 -22.50
CA LYS A 196 6.15 -11.14 -23.31
C LYS A 196 4.87 -11.75 -22.76
N ILE A 197 3.81 -10.94 -22.73
CA ILE A 197 2.46 -11.40 -22.40
C ILE A 197 1.74 -11.80 -23.69
N SER A 198 1.12 -12.97 -23.69
CA SER A 198 0.35 -13.53 -24.80
C SER A 198 -0.93 -14.17 -24.25
N GLY A 199 -2.03 -13.41 -24.22
CA GLY A 199 -3.26 -13.87 -23.57
C GLY A 199 -3.03 -14.10 -22.08
N HIS A 200 -3.31 -15.31 -21.60
CA HIS A 200 -3.10 -15.72 -20.20
C HIS A 200 -1.68 -16.20 -19.92
N GLU A 201 -0.76 -16.09 -20.88
CA GLU A 201 0.59 -16.64 -20.76
C GLU A 201 1.63 -15.54 -20.67
N ILE A 202 2.62 -15.75 -19.81
CA ILE A 202 3.88 -14.98 -19.80
C ILE A 202 4.95 -15.90 -20.38
N ILE A 203 5.64 -15.45 -21.43
CA ILE A 203 6.60 -16.25 -22.21
C ILE A 203 7.94 -15.54 -22.21
N ARG A 204 9.02 -16.31 -22.06
CA ARG A 204 10.39 -15.81 -22.22
C ARG A 204 10.75 -15.72 -23.70
N GLU A 205 11.13 -14.54 -24.16
CA GLU A 205 11.63 -14.32 -25.50
C GLU A 205 13.09 -14.80 -25.59
N ASN A 206 13.36 -15.78 -26.47
CA ASN A 206 14.68 -16.40 -26.64
C ASN A 206 15.79 -15.44 -27.10
N LYS A 207 15.51 -14.16 -27.36
CA LYS A 207 16.48 -13.24 -27.99
C LYS A 207 17.23 -12.29 -27.06
N GLN A 208 16.96 -12.22 -25.75
CA GLN A 208 17.54 -11.14 -24.93
C GLN A 208 18.00 -11.46 -23.50
N PHE A 209 18.18 -12.72 -23.12
CA PHE A 209 19.01 -13.04 -21.94
C PHE A 209 20.48 -13.18 -22.34
N ALA A 210 21.03 -12.17 -23.01
CA ALA A 210 22.48 -11.98 -23.03
C ALA A 210 22.86 -11.35 -21.69
N MET A 211 23.24 -12.19 -20.73
CA MET A 211 23.86 -11.73 -19.48
C MET A 211 25.09 -10.90 -19.83
N ASN A 212 25.05 -9.59 -19.57
CA ASN A 212 26.29 -8.85 -19.37
C ASN A 212 26.93 -9.41 -18.08
N LYS A 213 28.07 -10.09 -18.26
CA LYS A 213 29.01 -10.43 -17.19
C LYS A 213 29.64 -9.17 -16.61
#